data_AF-F8NKT5-F1
#
_entry.id   AF-F8NKT5-F1
#
_cell.length_a   1.000
_cell.length_b   1.000
_cell.length_c   1.000
_cell.angle_alpha   90.00
_cell.angle_beta   90.00
_cell.angle_gamma   90.00
#
_symmetry.space_group_name_H-M   'P 1'
#
loop_
_entity.id
_entity.type
_entity.pdbx_description
1 polymer ?
#
loop_
_entity_poly.entity_id
_entity_poly.type
_entity_poly.pdbx_seq_one_letter_code
_entity_poly.pdbx_strand_id
1 'polypeptide(L)' 'YGLYVDCTLLEGSSACCATFENEPLCGGKRKGGKSVPFECVGLEVWGIGPT' A
#
# COMPACT_ATOMS: atom_id res chain seq x y z
N TYR A 1 -1.79 -8.40 -4.41
CA TYR A 1 -2.37 -7.30 -3.63
C TYR A 1 -1.80 -5.99 -4.14
N GLY A 2 -2.49 -4.85 -3.98
CA GLY A 2 -1.95 -3.53 -4.35
C GLY A 2 -1.25 -2.82 -3.18
N LEU A 3 -1.81 -2.98 -1.99
CA LEU A 3 -1.29 -2.46 -0.72
C LEU A 3 -1.40 -3.56 0.34
N TYR A 4 -0.35 -3.70 1.14
CA TYR A 4 -0.32 -4.57 2.31
C TYR A 4 0.30 -3.80 3.47
N VAL A 5 -0.34 -3.91 4.63
CA VAL A 5 0.18 -3.46 5.93
C VAL A 5 0.11 -4.66 6.85
N ASP A 6 1.16 -4.90 7.61
CA ASP A 6 1.24 -6.04 8.50
C ASP A 6 0.35 -5.87 9.75
N CYS A 7 0.34 -6.86 10.64
CA CYS A 7 -0.46 -6.81 11.86
C CYS A 7 0.11 -5.86 12.93
N THR A 8 1.36 -5.41 12.78
CA THR A 8 1.97 -4.45 13.71
C THR A 8 1.62 -3.01 13.35
N LEU A 9 1.13 -2.77 12.12
CA LEU A 9 0.84 -1.46 11.54
C LEU A 9 2.08 -0.58 11.40
N LEU A 10 3.28 -1.17 11.36
CA LEU A 10 4.55 -0.45 11.24
C LEU A 10 5.22 -0.69 9.90
N GLU A 11 4.98 -1.84 9.27
CA GLU A 11 5.60 -2.20 8.00
C GLU A 11 4.55 -2.55 6.94
N GLY A 12 4.90 -2.28 5.70
CA GLY A 12 4.03 -2.60 4.58
C GLY A 12 4.78 -2.78 3.27
N SER A 13 4.03 -3.18 2.26
CA SER A 13 4.54 -3.20 0.88
C SER A 13 3.45 -2.80 -0.11
N SER A 14 3.86 -2.14 -1.19
CA SER A 14 3.01 -1.87 -2.34
C SER A 14 3.52 -2.63 -3.56
N ALA A 15 2.60 -3.08 -4.40
CA ALA A 15 2.92 -3.83 -5.60
C ALA A 15 1.92 -3.49 -6.72
N CYS A 16 2.26 -3.85 -7.94
CA CYS A 16 1.28 -3.84 -9.01
C CYS A 16 0.19 -4.89 -8.73
N CYS A 17 -1.06 -4.56 -9.06
CA CYS A 17 -2.14 -5.55 -8.98
C CYS A 17 -3.13 -5.41 -10.13
N ALA A 18 -3.67 -6.55 -10.58
CA ALA A 18 -4.56 -6.60 -11.74
C ALA A 18 -5.92 -5.91 -11.51
N THR A 19 -6.39 -5.87 -10.25
CA THR A 19 -7.69 -5.26 -9.91
C THR A 19 -7.75 -3.76 -10.21
N PHE A 20 -6.62 -3.05 -10.04
CA PHE A 20 -6.55 -1.60 -10.19
C PHE A 20 -5.54 -1.17 -11.26
N GLU A 21 -4.82 -2.10 -11.86
CA GLU A 21 -3.73 -1.86 -12.82
C GLU A 21 -2.74 -0.78 -12.33
N ASN A 22 -2.51 -0.74 -11.01
CA ASN A 22 -1.64 0.25 -10.39
C ASN A 22 -0.17 -0.16 -10.51
N GLU A 23 0.72 0.84 -10.48
CA GLU A 23 2.15 0.64 -10.17
C GLU A 23 2.36 0.64 -8.63
N PRO A 24 3.54 0.24 -8.13
CA PRO A 24 3.88 0.46 -6.72
C PRO A 24 3.66 1.91 -6.29
N LEU A 25 3.00 2.11 -5.14
CA LEU A 25 2.52 3.41 -4.68
C LEU A 25 3.63 4.29 -4.09
N CYS A 26 4.79 3.69 -3.76
CA CYS A 26 5.95 4.34 -3.17
C CYS A 26 7.25 3.90 -3.86
N GLY A 27 8.35 4.62 -3.63
CA GLY A 27 9.70 4.21 -4.08
C GLY A 27 10.14 4.66 -5.49
N GLY A 28 9.39 5.58 -6.12
CA GLY A 28 9.69 6.17 -7.42
C GLY A 28 9.33 5.26 -8.61
N LYS A 29 9.64 5.67 -9.85
CA LYS A 29 9.39 4.88 -11.07
C LYS A 29 10.36 3.69 -11.19
N ARG A 30 10.34 2.76 -10.23
CA ARG A 30 10.99 1.46 -10.40
C ARG A 30 10.07 0.62 -11.26
N LYS A 31 10.31 0.63 -12.57
CA LYS A 31 9.61 -0.26 -13.52
C LYS A 31 9.92 -1.71 -13.17
N GLY A 32 8.90 -2.48 -12.86
CA GLY A 32 9.00 -3.92 -12.63
C GLY A 32 8.25 -4.33 -11.38
N GLY A 33 7.25 -5.20 -11.56
CA GLY A 33 6.24 -5.62 -10.58
C GLY A 33 6.73 -6.39 -9.35
N LYS A 34 7.89 -6.04 -8.79
CA LYS A 34 8.32 -6.49 -7.47
C LYS A 34 7.67 -5.59 -6.41
N SER A 35 7.26 -6.18 -5.30
CA SER A 35 6.75 -5.43 -4.16
C SER A 35 7.82 -4.48 -3.62
N VAL A 36 7.44 -3.23 -3.36
CA VAL A 36 8.28 -2.20 -2.76
C VAL A 36 7.91 -2.08 -1.28
N PRO A 37 8.84 -2.36 -0.35
CA PRO A 37 8.59 -2.20 1.08
C PRO A 37 8.56 -0.72 1.47
N PHE A 38 7.81 -0.40 2.54
CA PHE A 38 7.77 0.91 3.16
C PHE A 38 7.53 0.80 4.66
N GLU A 39 7.88 1.87 5.38
CA GLU A 39 7.55 2.07 6.79
C GLU A 39 6.24 2.85 6.92
N CYS A 40 5.32 2.36 7.76
CA CYS A 40 4.07 3.03 8.08
C CYS A 40 4.26 3.90 9.33
N VAL A 41 4.53 5.19 9.11
CA VAL A 41 4.76 6.14 10.21
C VAL A 41 3.45 6.54 10.93
N GLY A 42 2.31 6.40 10.25
CA GLY A 42 0.99 6.65 10.81
C GLY A 42 -0.11 6.13 9.88
N LEU A 43 -1.20 5.62 10.48
CA LEU A 43 -2.37 5.11 9.78
C LEU A 43 -3.63 5.77 10.35
N GLU A 44 -4.42 6.38 9.47
CA GLU A 44 -5.70 6.97 9.82
C GLU A 44 -6.82 6.28 9.04
N VAL A 45 -7.91 5.93 9.72
CA VAL A 45 -9.09 5.30 9.12
C VAL A 45 -10.30 6.17 9.39
N TRP A 46 -10.99 6.54 8.32
CA TRP A 46 -12.12 7.47 8.35
C TRP A 46 -13.40 6.76 7.92
N GLY A 47 -14.45 6.90 8.73
CA GLY A 47 -15.81 6.47 8.38
C GLY A 47 -16.58 7.58 7.69
N ILE A 48 -17.37 7.25 6.68
CA ILE A 48 -18.26 8.18 5.97
C ILE A 48 -19.69 7.67 6.06
N GLY A 49 -20.61 8.52 6.52
CA GLY A 49 -22.04 8.20 6.63
C GLY A 49 -22.52 8.05 8.08
N PRO A 50 -23.84 8.00 8.29
CA PRO A 50 -24.42 7.78 9.62
C PRO A 50 -24.14 6.37 10.12
N THR A 51 -23.99 6.24 11.44
CA THR A 51 -23.87 4.97 12.17
C THR A 51 -25.22 4.30 12.36
#